data_AF-A0A4R3KKB5-F1
#
_entry.id   AF-A0A4R3KKB5-F1
#
_cell.length_a   1.000
_cell.length_b   1.000
_cell.length_c   1.000
_cell.angle_alpha   90.00
_cell.angle_beta   90.00
_cell.angle_gamma   90.00
#
_symmetry.space_group_name_H-M   'P 1'
#
loop_
_entity.id
_entity.type
_entity.pdbx_description
1 polymer ?
#
loop_
_entity_poly.entity_id
_entity_poly.type
_entity_poly.pdbx_seq_one_letter_code
_entity_poly.pdbx_strand_id
1 'polypeptide(L)'
;MIKKIGYGIIITFLFFFFFLTDTKANYLENPSLASIQQLIQKLVESVQIKDYELAKQSIEQLSTQLSAIPYKGMTTIEGMEAITSTAIQVKRNLAALSPDDDQIAYSTTQLQLAIDALNHKEQPLWHRYYLTLRTDLNEIEKAINSNQKEKYEMSVQKYQKHYQMIKPAIQVSKPAYVVEKIDSLHTALASQKIDQNKAIILTQLKEALHELFYGEEKDVIGKIVEEKTLWNTTLGMGFVIFIVLSYVIWKKFKGAKINIST
;
A
#
# COMPACT_ATOMS: atom_id res chain seq x y z
N MET A 1 -11.18 53.23 -19.52
CA MET A 1 -11.67 51.94 -20.10
C MET A 1 -10.95 50.70 -19.52
N ILE A 2 -10.39 50.77 -18.30
CA ILE A 2 -9.55 49.71 -17.68
C ILE A 2 -10.31 48.89 -16.61
N LYS A 3 -11.43 49.41 -16.08
CA LYS A 3 -12.21 48.73 -15.03
C LYS A 3 -12.99 47.48 -15.46
N LYS A 4 -13.31 47.30 -16.75
CA LYS A 4 -14.12 46.15 -17.22
C LYS A 4 -13.33 44.86 -17.46
N ILE A 5 -12.00 44.93 -17.52
CA ILE A 5 -11.13 43.76 -17.77
C ILE A 5 -10.80 43.01 -16.47
N GLY A 6 -10.83 43.69 -15.31
CA GLY A 6 -10.59 43.05 -14.01
C GLY A 6 -11.69 42.09 -13.57
N TYR A 7 -12.96 42.40 -13.87
CA TYR A 7 -14.10 41.57 -13.46
C TYR A 7 -14.16 40.22 -14.19
N GLY A 8 -13.68 40.13 -15.44
CA GLY A 8 -13.66 38.87 -16.18
C GLY A 8 -12.70 37.83 -15.61
N ILE A 9 -11.52 38.27 -15.16
CA ILE A 9 -10.49 37.39 -14.58
C ILE A 9 -10.90 36.92 -13.18
N ILE A 10 -11.52 37.80 -12.39
CA ILE A 10 -12.01 37.47 -11.04
C ILE A 10 -13.15 36.45 -11.09
N ILE A 11 -14.06 36.56 -12.06
CA ILE A 11 -15.17 35.59 -12.24
C ILE A 11 -14.65 34.21 -12.66
N THR A 12 -13.63 34.13 -13.53
CA THR A 12 -12.99 32.84 -13.87
C THR A 12 -12.22 32.23 -12.72
N PHE A 13 -11.60 33.03 -11.85
CA PHE A 13 -10.90 32.54 -10.66
C PHE A 13 -11.88 32.02 -9.59
N LEU A 14 -13.02 32.69 -9.43
CA LEU A 14 -14.10 32.25 -8.53
C LEU A 14 -14.76 30.96 -9.03
N PHE A 15 -14.89 30.77 -10.35
CA PHE A 15 -15.41 29.53 -10.94
C PHE A 15 -14.41 28.37 -10.82
N PHE A 16 -13.11 28.66 -10.93
CA PHE A 16 -12.04 27.67 -10.70
C PHE A 16 -12.01 27.19 -9.25
N PHE A 17 -12.24 28.09 -8.29
CA PHE A 17 -12.32 27.73 -6.87
C PHE A 17 -13.62 26.99 -6.52
N PHE A 18 -14.72 27.26 -7.21
CA PHE A 18 -16.00 26.57 -7.01
C PHE A 18 -16.02 25.14 -7.59
N PHE A 19 -15.15 24.83 -8.57
CA PHE A 19 -14.96 23.47 -9.10
C PHE A 19 -13.89 22.64 -8.37
N LEU A 20 -13.21 23.23 -7.38
CA LEU A 20 -12.35 22.55 -6.40
C LEU A 20 -13.16 22.09 -5.17
N THR A 21 -14.47 21.87 -5.29
CA THR A 21 -15.21 21.16 -4.25
C THR A 21 -14.67 19.74 -4.18
N ASP A 22 -14.10 19.40 -3.03
CA ASP A 22 -13.62 18.09 -2.64
C ASP A 22 -14.39 16.98 -3.33
N THR A 23 -13.71 16.24 -4.21
CA THR A 23 -14.07 14.84 -4.43
C THR A 23 -13.82 14.15 -3.09
N LYS A 24 -14.81 14.20 -2.19
CA LYS A 24 -14.90 13.23 -1.11
C LYS A 24 -15.02 11.89 -1.80
N ALA A 25 -13.89 11.23 -1.96
CA ALA A 25 -13.83 9.85 -2.37
C ALA A 25 -14.84 9.12 -1.47
N ASN A 26 -15.75 8.39 -2.12
CA ASN A 26 -16.72 7.53 -1.48
C ASN A 26 -15.95 6.36 -0.87
N TYR A 27 -15.17 6.63 0.19
CA TYR A 27 -14.76 5.61 1.12
C TYR A 27 -16.06 5.09 1.70
N LEU A 28 -16.37 3.83 1.40
CA LEU A 28 -17.38 3.09 2.12
C LEU A 28 -17.03 3.24 3.61
N GLU A 29 -17.66 4.18 4.29
CA GLU A 29 -17.53 4.39 5.71
C GLU A 29 -18.25 3.20 6.35
N ASN A 30 -17.61 2.04 6.31
CA ASN A 30 -18.13 0.84 6.93
C ASN A 30 -17.81 0.99 8.42
N PRO A 31 -18.81 1.32 9.26
CA PRO A 31 -18.57 1.65 10.66
C PRO A 31 -17.88 0.49 11.41
N SER A 32 -18.04 -0.76 10.94
CA SER A 32 -17.35 -1.91 11.51
C SER A 32 -15.84 -1.95 11.21
N LEU A 33 -15.40 -1.45 10.06
CA LEU A 33 -13.96 -1.39 9.73
C LEU A 33 -13.27 -0.28 10.52
N ALA A 34 -13.95 0.86 10.72
CA ALA A 34 -13.45 1.94 11.57
C ALA A 34 -13.32 1.50 13.04
N SER A 35 -14.30 0.76 13.57
CA SER A 35 -14.22 0.23 14.94
C SER A 35 -13.11 -0.82 15.10
N ILE A 36 -12.90 -1.68 14.10
CA ILE A 36 -11.76 -2.61 14.05
C ILE A 36 -10.43 -1.85 14.10
N GLN A 37 -10.31 -0.75 13.33
CA GLN A 37 -9.10 0.08 13.32
C GLN A 37 -8.82 0.73 14.68
N GLN A 38 -9.85 1.18 15.39
CA GLN A 38 -9.69 1.74 16.74
C GLN A 38 -9.27 0.66 17.75
N LEU A 39 -9.84 -0.54 17.66
CA LEU A 39 -9.50 -1.64 18.56
C LEU A 39 -8.06 -2.15 18.35
N ILE A 40 -7.60 -2.24 17.10
CA ILE A 40 -6.20 -2.61 16.83
C ILE A 40 -5.24 -1.53 17.32
N GLN A 41 -5.58 -0.25 17.19
CA GLN A 41 -4.77 0.84 17.75
C GLN A 41 -4.68 0.74 19.27
N LYS A 42 -5.83 0.56 19.95
CA LYS A 42 -5.87 0.37 21.40
C LYS A 42 -5.05 -0.85 21.85
N LEU A 43 -5.13 -1.96 21.11
CA LEU A 43 -4.33 -3.16 21.38
C LEU A 43 -2.84 -2.86 21.28
N VAL A 44 -2.40 -2.21 20.20
CA VAL A 44 -0.99 -1.82 19.98
C VAL A 44 -0.51 -0.91 21.11
N GLU A 45 -1.28 0.12 21.46
CA GLU A 45 -0.95 1.04 22.56
C GLU A 45 -0.83 0.30 23.91
N SER A 46 -1.77 -0.61 24.19
CA SER A 46 -1.76 -1.42 25.43
C SER A 46 -0.51 -2.31 25.52
N VAL A 47 -0.12 -2.94 24.41
CA VAL A 47 1.11 -3.76 24.32
C VAL A 47 2.35 -2.88 24.51
N GLN A 48 2.39 -1.69 23.92
CA GLN A 48 3.53 -0.76 24.06
C GLN A 48 3.75 -0.33 25.51
N ILE A 49 2.67 -0.06 26.26
CA ILE A 49 2.75 0.30 27.69
C ILE A 49 2.79 -0.92 28.63
N LYS A 50 2.80 -2.14 28.07
CA LYS A 50 2.79 -3.43 28.79
C LYS A 50 1.56 -3.63 29.70
N ASP A 51 0.44 -3.00 29.37
CA ASP A 51 -0.84 -3.26 30.01
C ASP A 51 -1.49 -4.49 29.35
N TYR A 52 -1.05 -5.68 29.78
CA TYR A 52 -1.50 -6.94 29.18
C TYR A 52 -2.95 -7.29 29.51
N GLU A 53 -3.52 -6.77 30.59
CA GLU A 53 -4.93 -6.95 30.88
C GLU A 53 -5.79 -6.13 29.90
N LEU A 54 -5.43 -4.88 29.64
CA LEU A 54 -6.10 -4.07 28.63
C LEU A 54 -5.87 -4.62 27.21
N ALA A 55 -4.69 -5.15 26.92
CA ALA A 55 -4.39 -5.80 25.65
C ALA A 55 -5.28 -7.03 25.43
N LYS A 56 -5.43 -7.91 26.45
CA LYS A 56 -6.34 -9.07 26.42
C LYS A 56 -7.78 -8.66 26.14
N GLN A 57 -8.29 -7.64 26.83
CA GLN A 57 -9.64 -7.13 26.59
C GLN A 57 -9.81 -6.62 25.16
N SER A 58 -8.82 -5.87 24.66
CA SER A 58 -8.85 -5.28 23.31
C SER A 58 -8.82 -6.36 22.22
N ILE A 59 -8.00 -7.40 22.34
CA ILE A 59 -7.97 -8.50 21.36
C ILE A 59 -9.23 -9.37 21.40
N GLU A 60 -9.88 -9.55 22.56
CA GLU A 60 -11.17 -10.26 22.63
C GLU A 60 -12.30 -9.51 21.92
N GLN A 61 -12.38 -8.19 22.14
CA GLN A 61 -13.33 -7.33 21.43
C GLN A 61 -13.05 -7.32 19.94
N LEU A 62 -11.78 -7.21 19.54
CA LEU A 62 -11.34 -7.24 18.15
C LEU A 62 -11.72 -8.57 17.48
N SER A 63 -11.46 -9.71 18.14
CA SER A 63 -11.78 -11.05 17.62
C SER A 63 -13.28 -11.23 17.38
N THR A 64 -14.12 -10.68 18.26
CA THR A 64 -15.58 -10.72 18.11
C THR A 64 -16.05 -9.90 16.91
N GLN A 65 -15.42 -8.76 16.61
CA GLN A 65 -15.76 -7.98 15.43
C GLN A 65 -15.23 -8.62 14.14
N LEU A 66 -14.01 -9.17 14.18
CA LEU A 66 -13.41 -9.88 13.05
C LEU A 66 -14.23 -11.10 12.61
N SER A 67 -14.92 -11.80 13.52
CA SER A 67 -15.78 -12.92 13.14
C SER A 67 -17.10 -12.49 12.48
N ALA A 68 -17.51 -11.23 12.67
CA ALA A 68 -18.77 -10.70 12.18
C ALA A 68 -18.67 -9.99 10.82
N ILE A 69 -17.46 -9.71 10.31
CA ILE A 69 -17.31 -8.98 9.05
C ILE A 69 -17.50 -9.89 7.82
N PRO A 70 -18.17 -9.39 6.77
CA PRO A 70 -18.25 -10.11 5.50
C PRO A 70 -16.93 -9.97 4.72
N TYR A 71 -16.09 -11.00 4.75
CA TYR A 71 -14.80 -11.01 4.03
C TYR A 71 -14.93 -11.05 2.50
N LYS A 72 -16.12 -11.37 1.98
CA LYS A 72 -16.39 -11.51 0.54
C LYS A 72 -16.05 -10.21 -0.20
N GLY A 73 -15.13 -10.28 -1.15
CA GLY A 73 -14.67 -9.13 -1.94
C GLY A 73 -13.65 -8.21 -1.24
N MET A 74 -13.37 -8.47 0.04
CA MET A 74 -12.31 -7.78 0.77
C MET A 74 -10.97 -8.51 0.63
N THR A 75 -10.98 -9.84 0.76
CA THR A 75 -9.77 -10.68 0.71
C THR A 75 -10.08 -12.12 0.25
N THR A 76 -9.05 -12.96 0.10
CA THR A 76 -9.17 -14.39 -0.24
C THR A 76 -9.32 -15.25 1.01
N ILE A 77 -9.47 -16.58 0.84
CA ILE A 77 -9.53 -17.53 1.96
C ILE A 77 -8.23 -17.48 2.77
N GLU A 78 -7.08 -17.40 2.08
CA GLU A 78 -5.76 -17.31 2.68
C GLU A 78 -5.57 -16.00 3.46
N GLY A 79 -6.12 -14.89 2.96
CA GLY A 79 -6.12 -13.62 3.69
C GLY A 79 -6.98 -13.66 4.96
N MET A 80 -8.14 -14.31 4.91
CA MET A 80 -8.97 -14.54 6.10
C MET A 80 -8.23 -15.44 7.12
N GLU A 81 -7.55 -16.49 6.66
CA GLU A 81 -6.70 -17.33 7.50
C GLU A 81 -5.56 -16.52 8.12
N ALA A 82 -4.89 -15.66 7.35
CA ALA A 82 -3.80 -14.82 7.85
C ALA A 82 -4.24 -13.88 8.98
N ILE A 83 -5.41 -13.23 8.84
CA ILE A 83 -5.98 -12.36 9.89
C ILE A 83 -6.36 -13.18 11.13
N THR A 84 -7.08 -14.29 10.94
CA THR A 84 -7.58 -15.09 12.06
C THR A 84 -6.45 -15.80 12.81
N SER A 85 -5.47 -16.35 12.11
CA SER A 85 -4.31 -17.01 12.70
C SER A 85 -3.42 -16.04 13.49
N THR A 86 -3.17 -14.83 12.98
CA THR A 86 -2.41 -13.80 13.70
C THR A 86 -3.16 -13.31 14.94
N ALA A 87 -4.48 -13.10 14.85
CA ALA A 87 -5.30 -12.77 16.02
C ALA A 87 -5.23 -13.85 17.11
N ILE A 88 -5.34 -15.13 16.71
CA ILE A 88 -5.18 -16.27 17.63
C ILE A 88 -3.78 -16.28 18.25
N GLN A 89 -2.73 -15.97 17.48
CA GLN A 89 -1.37 -15.93 17.98
C GLN A 89 -1.17 -14.82 19.02
N VAL A 90 -1.72 -13.63 18.81
CA VAL A 90 -1.71 -12.54 19.81
C VAL A 90 -2.39 -12.99 21.10
N LYS A 91 -3.58 -13.60 21.01
CA LYS A 91 -4.30 -14.14 22.18
C LYS A 91 -3.46 -15.16 22.95
N ARG A 92 -2.79 -16.08 22.24
CA ARG A 92 -1.94 -17.10 22.84
C ARG A 92 -0.72 -16.49 23.55
N ASN A 93 -0.05 -15.54 22.92
CA ASN A 93 1.13 -14.90 23.48
C ASN A 93 0.78 -14.10 24.75
N LEU A 94 -0.37 -13.41 24.76
CA LEU A 94 -0.87 -12.68 25.93
C LEU A 94 -1.37 -13.61 27.06
N ALA A 95 -1.84 -14.81 26.73
CA ALA A 95 -2.34 -15.79 27.69
C ALA A 95 -1.24 -16.72 28.24
N ALA A 96 -0.01 -16.62 27.75
CA ALA A 96 1.10 -17.45 28.19
C ALA A 96 1.41 -17.23 29.69
N LEU A 97 1.79 -18.30 30.39
CA LEU A 97 2.20 -18.23 31.81
C LEU A 97 3.42 -17.34 32.03
N SER A 98 4.30 -17.27 31.03
CA SER A 98 5.45 -16.37 30.97
C SER A 98 5.38 -15.58 29.67
N PRO A 99 4.71 -14.42 29.65
CA PRO A 99 4.59 -13.58 28.47
C PRO A 99 5.97 -13.11 27.99
N ASP A 100 6.25 -13.28 26.70
CA ASP A 100 7.46 -12.77 26.04
C ASP A 100 7.09 -11.48 25.30
N ASP A 101 7.58 -10.34 25.81
CA ASP A 101 7.28 -9.00 25.31
C ASP A 101 7.57 -8.86 23.81
N ASP A 102 8.68 -9.44 23.33
CA ASP A 102 9.07 -9.35 21.92
C ASP A 102 8.13 -10.16 21.04
N GLN A 103 7.72 -11.35 21.49
CA GLN A 103 6.75 -12.18 20.76
C GLN A 103 5.36 -11.56 20.73
N ILE A 104 4.94 -10.88 21.79
CA ILE A 104 3.66 -10.17 21.85
C ILE A 104 3.70 -8.97 20.90
N ALA A 105 4.76 -8.17 20.94
CA ALA A 105 4.93 -7.04 20.03
C ALA A 105 4.99 -7.50 18.57
N TYR A 106 5.70 -8.58 18.29
CA TYR A 106 5.83 -9.17 16.96
C TYR A 106 4.46 -9.61 16.41
N SER A 107 3.71 -10.47 17.13
CA SER A 107 2.42 -10.95 16.64
C SER A 107 1.36 -9.85 16.56
N THR A 108 1.42 -8.86 17.47
CA THR A 108 0.54 -7.69 17.44
C THR A 108 0.81 -6.81 16.22
N THR A 109 2.08 -6.62 15.87
CA THR A 109 2.48 -5.86 14.67
C THR A 109 2.02 -6.59 13.40
N GLN A 110 2.18 -7.92 13.33
CA GLN A 110 1.68 -8.71 12.20
C GLN A 110 0.17 -8.54 12.03
N LEU A 111 -0.60 -8.63 13.12
CA LEU A 111 -2.05 -8.42 13.10
C LEU A 111 -2.40 -7.01 12.66
N GLN A 112 -1.67 -6.00 13.14
CA GLN A 112 -1.87 -4.61 12.73
C GLN A 112 -1.68 -4.42 11.23
N LEU A 113 -0.60 -4.97 10.67
CA LEU A 113 -0.33 -4.88 9.23
C LEU A 113 -1.38 -5.63 8.41
N ALA A 114 -1.87 -6.78 8.90
CA ALA A 114 -2.90 -7.56 8.22
C ALA A 114 -4.28 -6.87 8.20
N ILE A 115 -4.68 -6.27 9.34
CA ILE A 115 -5.91 -5.48 9.42
C ILE A 115 -5.80 -4.21 8.57
N ASP A 116 -4.65 -3.54 8.60
CA ASP A 116 -4.42 -2.36 7.78
C ASP A 116 -4.53 -2.68 6.28
N ALA A 117 -3.95 -3.80 5.83
CA ALA A 117 -4.06 -4.28 4.46
C ALA A 117 -5.51 -4.54 4.01
N LEU A 118 -6.41 -4.89 4.93
CA LEU A 118 -7.82 -5.07 4.64
C LEU A 118 -8.51 -3.73 4.32
N ASN A 119 -8.11 -2.66 5.03
CA ASN A 119 -8.74 -1.34 4.97
C ASN A 119 -8.10 -0.43 3.90
N HIS A 120 -6.79 -0.52 3.69
CA HIS A 120 -6.01 0.40 2.87
C HIS A 120 -5.40 -0.31 1.65
N LYS A 121 -6.24 -0.68 0.67
CA LYS A 121 -5.81 -1.45 -0.52
C LYS A 121 -4.76 -0.75 -1.40
N GLU A 122 -4.77 0.58 -1.46
CA GLU A 122 -3.88 1.33 -2.36
C GLU A 122 -2.51 1.63 -1.74
N GLN A 123 -2.47 1.88 -0.43
CA GLN A 123 -1.24 2.27 0.28
C GLN A 123 -1.19 1.61 1.66
N PRO A 124 -1.09 0.27 1.72
CA PRO A 124 -1.04 -0.43 3.00
C PRO A 124 0.31 -0.17 3.70
N LEU A 125 0.30 -0.16 5.03
CA LEU A 125 1.46 0.12 5.88
C LEU A 125 2.63 -0.83 5.62
N TRP A 126 2.38 -2.07 5.21
CA TRP A 126 3.43 -3.04 4.92
C TRP A 126 4.30 -2.63 3.71
N HIS A 127 3.85 -1.71 2.84
CA HIS A 127 4.69 -1.15 1.76
C HIS A 127 5.96 -0.46 2.30
N ARG A 128 5.94 0.02 3.55
CA ARG A 128 7.11 0.63 4.20
C ARG A 128 8.28 -0.35 4.34
N TYR A 129 8.03 -1.66 4.34
CA TYR A 129 9.07 -2.69 4.42
C TYR A 129 9.82 -2.92 3.10
N TYR A 130 9.40 -2.30 1.99
CA TYR A 130 10.06 -2.48 0.69
C TYR A 130 11.57 -2.20 0.76
N LEU A 131 11.95 -1.06 1.35
CA LEU A 131 13.36 -0.67 1.44
C LEU A 131 14.16 -1.63 2.33
N THR A 132 13.56 -2.12 3.42
CA THR A 132 14.18 -3.10 4.32
C THR A 132 14.46 -4.40 3.57
N LEU A 133 13.45 -4.99 2.93
CA LEU A 133 13.61 -6.26 2.20
C LEU A 133 14.59 -6.13 1.02
N ARG A 134 14.53 -5.02 0.28
CA ARG A 134 15.49 -4.75 -0.79
C ARG A 134 16.92 -4.67 -0.25
N THR A 135 17.10 -4.07 0.91
CA THR A 135 18.42 -3.98 1.56
C THR A 135 18.92 -5.36 1.96
N ASP A 136 18.07 -6.20 2.54
CA ASP A 136 18.45 -7.57 2.90
C ASP A 136 18.83 -8.41 1.66
N LEU A 137 18.07 -8.30 0.56
CA LEU A 137 18.40 -8.98 -0.69
C LEU A 137 19.74 -8.50 -1.28
N ASN A 138 20.09 -7.23 -1.11
CA ASN A 138 21.41 -6.70 -1.51
C ASN A 138 22.55 -7.19 -0.60
N GLU A 139 22.28 -7.42 0.69
CA GLU A 139 23.24 -8.06 1.60
C GLU A 139 23.51 -9.52 1.20
N ILE A 140 22.46 -10.26 0.82
CA ILE A 140 22.58 -11.63 0.28
C ILE A 140 23.43 -11.61 -1.00
N GLU A 141 23.17 -10.68 -1.92
CA GLU A 141 23.94 -10.54 -3.17
C GLU A 141 25.44 -10.32 -2.89
N LYS A 142 25.76 -9.41 -1.96
CA LYS A 142 27.16 -9.16 -1.56
C LYS A 142 27.81 -10.41 -0.97
N ALA A 143 27.07 -11.18 -0.16
CA ALA A 143 27.58 -12.41 0.43
C ALA A 143 27.83 -13.50 -0.62
N ILE A 144 26.97 -13.63 -1.63
CA ILE A 144 27.18 -14.53 -2.79
C ILE A 144 28.45 -14.12 -3.54
N ASN A 145 28.56 -12.84 -3.93
CA ASN A 145 29.67 -12.34 -4.74
C ASN A 145 31.03 -12.42 -4.04
N SER A 146 31.03 -12.34 -2.70
CA SER A 146 32.25 -12.45 -1.89
C SER A 146 32.53 -13.87 -1.40
N ASN A 147 31.70 -14.84 -1.77
CA ASN A 147 31.78 -16.25 -1.37
C ASN A 147 31.83 -16.46 0.17
N GLN A 148 31.13 -15.61 0.92
CA GLN A 148 31.12 -15.63 2.39
C GLN A 148 29.90 -16.41 2.91
N LYS A 149 30.07 -17.72 3.09
CA LYS A 149 28.98 -18.65 3.45
C LYS A 149 28.23 -18.26 4.73
N GLU A 150 28.95 -17.90 5.80
CA GLU A 150 28.32 -17.51 7.07
C GLU A 150 27.49 -16.22 6.92
N LYS A 151 28.04 -15.21 6.23
CA LYS A 151 27.30 -13.97 5.95
C LYS A 151 26.09 -14.21 5.06
N TYR A 152 26.18 -15.15 4.13
CA TYR A 152 25.04 -15.55 3.30
C TYR A 152 23.92 -16.11 4.16
N GLU A 153 24.21 -17.08 5.02
CA GLU A 153 23.22 -17.72 5.90
C GLU A 153 22.56 -16.69 6.83
N MET A 154 23.36 -15.81 7.45
CA MET A 154 22.83 -14.72 8.29
C MET A 154 21.94 -13.75 7.51
N SER A 155 22.34 -13.35 6.30
CA SER A 155 21.59 -12.41 5.48
C SER A 155 20.25 -13.00 5.00
N VAL A 156 20.24 -14.30 4.64
CA VAL A 156 19.01 -15.02 4.28
C VAL A 156 18.06 -15.12 5.48
N GLN A 157 18.56 -15.40 6.68
CA GLN A 157 17.74 -15.42 7.89
C GLN A 157 17.18 -14.04 8.25
N LYS A 158 17.98 -12.98 8.08
CA LYS A 158 17.54 -11.60 8.30
C LYS A 158 16.41 -11.21 7.35
N TYR A 159 16.59 -11.47 6.04
CA TYR A 159 15.53 -11.31 5.04
C TYR A 159 14.26 -12.06 5.44
N GLN A 160 14.41 -13.33 5.86
CA GLN A 160 13.27 -14.16 6.23
C GLN A 160 12.49 -13.56 7.41
N LYS A 161 13.17 -13.06 8.43
CA LYS A 161 12.50 -12.41 9.58
C LYS A 161 11.67 -11.21 9.14
N HIS A 162 12.21 -10.33 8.30
CA HIS A 162 11.47 -9.17 7.81
C HIS A 162 10.32 -9.57 6.86
N TYR A 163 10.51 -10.60 6.05
CA TYR A 163 9.47 -11.09 5.16
C TYR A 163 8.31 -11.73 5.94
N GLN A 164 8.61 -12.56 6.95
CA GLN A 164 7.60 -13.17 7.82
C GLN A 164 6.80 -12.12 8.61
N MET A 165 7.39 -10.98 8.96
CA MET A 165 6.67 -9.88 9.60
C MET A 165 5.52 -9.34 8.73
N ILE A 166 5.74 -9.22 7.42
CA ILE A 166 4.73 -8.65 6.52
C ILE A 166 3.88 -9.70 5.80
N LYS A 167 4.27 -10.98 5.83
CA LYS A 167 3.61 -12.07 5.11
C LYS A 167 2.08 -12.12 5.35
N PRO A 168 1.56 -12.01 6.59
CA PRO A 168 0.11 -12.01 6.80
C PRO A 168 -0.60 -10.86 6.06
N ALA A 169 0.00 -9.68 6.02
CA ALA A 169 -0.56 -8.52 5.31
C ALA A 169 -0.52 -8.68 3.79
N ILE A 170 0.52 -9.34 3.27
CA ILE A 170 0.59 -9.69 1.84
C ILE A 170 -0.50 -10.70 1.50
N GLN A 171 -0.70 -11.74 2.31
CA GLN A 171 -1.76 -12.75 2.11
C GLN A 171 -3.16 -12.12 2.11
N VAL A 172 -3.37 -11.04 2.87
CA VAL A 172 -4.61 -10.25 2.81
C VAL A 172 -4.74 -9.48 1.50
N SER A 173 -3.64 -8.92 1.01
CA SER A 173 -3.62 -7.96 -0.12
C SER A 173 -3.55 -8.61 -1.50
N LYS A 174 -2.94 -9.80 -1.60
CA LYS A 174 -2.53 -10.42 -2.87
C LYS A 174 -3.07 -11.84 -3.00
N PRO A 175 -3.29 -12.32 -4.24
CA PRO A 175 -3.67 -13.72 -4.47
C PRO A 175 -2.61 -14.71 -3.95
N ALA A 176 -3.05 -15.88 -3.51
CA ALA A 176 -2.19 -16.92 -2.96
C ALA A 176 -1.00 -17.28 -3.88
N TYR A 177 -1.22 -17.41 -5.19
CA TYR A 177 -0.16 -17.77 -6.14
C TYR A 177 1.01 -16.79 -6.16
N VAL A 178 0.77 -15.50 -5.86
CA VAL A 178 1.82 -14.48 -5.80
C VAL A 178 2.69 -14.71 -4.56
N VAL A 179 2.07 -15.01 -3.42
CA VAL A 179 2.76 -15.31 -2.16
C VAL A 179 3.58 -16.60 -2.29
N GLU A 180 2.99 -17.65 -2.88
CA GLU A 180 3.65 -18.93 -3.11
C GLU A 180 4.87 -18.83 -4.04
N LYS A 181 4.84 -17.94 -5.05
CA LYS A 181 5.99 -17.65 -5.92
C LYS A 181 7.17 -17.13 -5.07
N ILE A 182 6.92 -16.17 -4.18
CA ILE A 182 7.95 -15.60 -3.29
C ILE A 182 8.47 -16.65 -2.30
N ASP A 183 7.57 -17.42 -1.69
CA ASP A 183 7.93 -18.47 -0.73
C ASP A 183 8.80 -19.56 -1.36
N SER A 184 8.48 -19.95 -2.60
CA SER A 184 9.26 -20.94 -3.37
C SER A 184 10.67 -20.45 -3.66
N LEU A 185 10.80 -19.19 -4.10
CA LEU A 185 12.09 -18.55 -4.37
C LEU A 185 12.92 -18.40 -3.09
N HIS A 186 12.31 -17.98 -1.99
CA HIS A 186 12.96 -17.92 -0.69
C HIS A 186 13.46 -19.30 -0.25
N THR A 187 12.62 -20.33 -0.36
CA THR A 187 12.98 -21.71 0.02
C THR A 187 14.13 -22.25 -0.83
N ALA A 188 14.12 -21.97 -2.14
CA ALA A 188 15.21 -22.34 -3.04
C ALA A 188 16.53 -21.65 -2.64
N LEU A 189 16.48 -20.36 -2.28
CA LEU A 189 17.62 -19.59 -1.79
C LEU A 189 18.14 -20.11 -0.44
N ALA A 190 17.25 -20.42 0.50
CA ALA A 190 17.62 -20.99 1.80
C ALA A 190 18.21 -22.41 1.69
N SER A 191 17.88 -23.14 0.62
CA SER A 191 18.38 -24.49 0.40
C SER A 191 19.89 -24.50 0.07
N GLN A 192 20.69 -25.22 0.87
CA GLN A 192 22.14 -25.35 0.65
C GLN A 192 22.52 -26.23 -0.56
N LYS A 193 21.54 -26.82 -1.25
CA LYS A 193 21.77 -27.82 -2.31
C LYS A 193 22.08 -27.19 -3.67
N ILE A 194 21.84 -25.89 -3.84
CA ILE A 194 21.88 -25.23 -5.14
C ILE A 194 22.97 -24.15 -5.14
N ASP A 195 24.24 -24.53 -5.04
CA ASP A 195 25.34 -23.55 -5.09
C ASP A 195 25.45 -22.86 -6.46
N GLN A 196 25.16 -23.57 -7.56
CA GLN A 196 25.36 -23.05 -8.91
C GLN A 196 24.29 -22.04 -9.38
N ASN A 197 23.13 -21.93 -8.70
CA ASN A 197 22.03 -21.05 -9.15
C ASN A 197 21.62 -19.96 -8.15
N LYS A 198 22.38 -19.73 -7.07
CA LYS A 198 22.01 -18.74 -6.04
C LYS A 198 21.79 -17.33 -6.60
N ALA A 199 22.68 -16.88 -7.50
CA ALA A 199 22.57 -15.56 -8.12
C ALA A 199 21.33 -15.44 -9.03
N ILE A 200 20.98 -16.51 -9.75
CA ILE A 200 19.80 -16.55 -10.63
C ILE A 200 18.52 -16.51 -9.79
N ILE A 201 18.43 -17.36 -8.75
CA ILE A 201 17.28 -17.38 -7.82
C ILE A 201 17.13 -16.03 -7.12
N LEU A 202 18.23 -15.42 -6.68
CA LEU A 202 18.20 -14.09 -6.07
C LEU A 202 17.69 -13.02 -7.03
N THR A 203 18.08 -13.07 -8.30
CA THR A 203 17.59 -12.14 -9.33
C THR A 203 16.09 -12.29 -9.51
N GLN A 204 15.60 -13.52 -9.66
CA GLN A 204 14.17 -13.81 -9.76
C GLN A 204 13.39 -13.36 -8.50
N LEU A 205 13.98 -13.52 -7.32
CA LEU A 205 13.37 -13.06 -6.07
C LEU A 205 13.31 -11.53 -5.99
N LYS A 206 14.35 -10.82 -6.42
CA LYS A 206 14.35 -9.35 -6.48
C LYS A 206 13.27 -8.82 -7.45
N GLU A 207 13.13 -9.44 -8.61
CA GLU A 207 12.11 -9.11 -9.61
C GLU A 207 10.70 -9.38 -9.06
N ALA A 208 10.46 -10.59 -8.53
CA ALA A 208 9.17 -10.95 -7.96
C ALA A 208 8.80 -10.07 -6.74
N LEU A 209 9.78 -9.69 -5.92
CA LEU A 209 9.59 -8.74 -4.84
C LEU A 209 9.25 -7.35 -5.37
N HIS A 210 9.86 -6.89 -6.46
CA HIS A 210 9.50 -5.59 -7.05
C HIS A 210 8.07 -5.61 -7.60
N GLU A 211 7.71 -6.64 -8.36
CA GLU A 211 6.35 -6.88 -8.88
C GLU A 211 5.31 -6.93 -7.74
N LEU A 212 5.65 -7.55 -6.61
CA LEU A 212 4.76 -7.64 -5.45
C LEU A 212 4.30 -6.26 -4.95
N PHE A 213 5.22 -5.30 -4.88
CA PHE A 213 4.97 -3.95 -4.32
C PHE A 213 4.42 -2.96 -5.34
N TYR A 214 4.88 -3.02 -6.60
CA TYR A 214 4.52 -2.03 -7.63
C TYR A 214 3.56 -2.56 -8.71
N GLY A 215 3.25 -3.86 -8.70
CA GLY A 215 2.48 -4.53 -9.74
C GLY A 215 3.34 -4.90 -10.96
N GLU A 216 2.79 -5.69 -11.87
CA GLU A 216 3.37 -5.83 -13.21
C GLU A 216 3.20 -4.51 -13.97
N GLU A 217 4.18 -4.11 -14.80
CA GLU A 217 4.04 -2.93 -15.69
C GLU A 217 2.76 -2.99 -16.55
N LYS A 218 2.21 -4.19 -16.77
CA LYS A 218 0.97 -4.45 -17.52
C LYS A 218 -0.30 -4.16 -16.73
N ASP A 219 -0.30 -4.37 -15.41
CA ASP A 219 -1.43 -4.07 -14.53
C ASP A 219 -1.63 -2.56 -14.36
N VAL A 220 -0.55 -1.77 -14.47
CA VAL A 220 -0.64 -0.30 -14.51
C VAL A 220 -1.45 0.17 -15.72
N ILE A 221 -1.31 -0.48 -16.88
CA ILE A 221 -2.09 -0.15 -18.07
C ILE A 221 -3.56 -0.60 -17.92
N GLY A 222 -3.81 -1.76 -17.32
CA GLY A 222 -5.19 -2.23 -17.04
C GLY A 222 -5.94 -1.33 -16.05
N LYS A 223 -5.26 -0.86 -14.99
CA LYS A 223 -5.85 0.03 -13.98
C LYS A 223 -6.11 1.44 -14.50
N ILE A 224 -5.28 1.93 -15.44
CA ILE A 224 -5.56 3.19 -16.18
C ILE A 224 -6.83 3.07 -17.03
N VAL A 225 -7.17 1.87 -17.52
CA VAL A 225 -8.38 1.65 -18.34
C VAL A 225 -9.64 1.45 -17.49
N GLU A 226 -9.53 0.90 -16.28
CA GLU A 226 -10.67 0.77 -15.35
C GLU A 226 -10.99 2.05 -14.56
N GLU A 227 -10.03 2.97 -14.39
CA GLU A 227 -10.31 4.33 -13.92
C GLU A 227 -10.97 5.18 -15.01
N LYS A 228 -12.26 4.92 -15.24
CA LYS A 228 -13.19 5.76 -16.02
C LYS A 228 -13.40 7.18 -15.43
N THR A 229 -12.54 7.61 -14.51
CA THR A 229 -12.57 8.89 -13.78
C THR A 229 -11.46 9.84 -14.23
N LEU A 230 -10.36 9.38 -14.85
CA LEU A 230 -9.28 10.27 -15.30
C LEU A 230 -9.57 10.95 -16.65
N TRP A 231 -10.40 10.37 -17.52
CA TRP A 231 -10.69 11.00 -18.82
C TRP A 231 -11.49 12.31 -18.68
N ASN A 232 -12.32 12.45 -17.64
CA ASN A 232 -13.04 13.72 -17.39
C ASN A 232 -12.11 14.83 -16.89
N THR A 233 -11.06 14.51 -16.13
CA THR A 233 -10.20 15.52 -15.50
C THR A 233 -9.13 16.06 -16.46
N THR A 234 -8.55 15.21 -17.33
CA THR A 234 -7.54 15.66 -18.29
C THR A 234 -8.13 16.42 -19.49
N LEU A 235 -9.36 16.09 -19.93
CA LEU A 235 -10.03 16.87 -20.98
C LEU A 235 -10.36 18.31 -20.54
N GLY A 236 -10.63 18.51 -19.25
CA GLY A 236 -10.98 19.82 -18.69
C GLY A 236 -9.84 20.84 -18.77
N MET A 237 -8.60 20.42 -18.51
CA MET A 237 -7.43 21.33 -18.57
C MET A 237 -7.14 21.80 -20.00
N GLY A 238 -7.28 20.90 -20.99
CA GLY A 238 -7.07 21.25 -22.40
C GLY A 238 -8.09 22.27 -22.93
N PHE A 239 -9.35 22.15 -22.51
CA PHE A 239 -10.44 23.01 -22.99
C PHE A 239 -10.31 24.47 -22.54
N VAL A 240 -9.85 24.70 -21.30
CA VAL A 240 -9.61 26.06 -20.77
C VAL A 240 -8.50 26.76 -21.56
N ILE A 241 -7.39 26.06 -21.81
CA ILE A 241 -6.29 26.59 -22.63
C ILE A 241 -6.78 26.91 -24.05
N PHE A 242 -7.60 26.03 -24.64
CA PHE A 242 -8.15 26.22 -25.97
C PHE A 242 -9.09 27.44 -26.05
N ILE A 243 -9.95 27.67 -25.06
CA ILE A 243 -10.81 28.86 -24.98
C ILE A 243 -9.98 30.14 -24.87
N VAL A 244 -8.97 30.15 -24.01
CA VAL A 244 -8.10 31.33 -23.81
C VAL A 244 -7.34 31.66 -25.09
N LEU A 245 -6.74 30.66 -25.74
CA LEU A 245 -6.02 30.87 -27.00
C LEU A 245 -6.96 31.31 -28.14
N SER A 246 -8.13 30.69 -28.25
CA SER A 246 -9.13 31.07 -29.27
C SER A 246 -9.62 32.52 -29.08
N TYR A 247 -9.82 32.95 -27.83
CA TYR A 247 -10.14 34.35 -27.51
C TYR A 247 -9.01 35.32 -27.86
N VAL A 248 -7.76 34.97 -27.57
CA VAL A 248 -6.59 35.80 -27.91
C VAL A 248 -6.42 35.91 -29.43
N ILE A 249 -6.60 34.81 -30.17
CA ILE A 249 -6.58 34.78 -31.64
C ILE A 249 -7.67 35.69 -32.20
N TRP A 250 -8.91 35.58 -31.72
CA TRP A 250 -10.02 36.42 -32.15
C TRP A 250 -9.76 37.92 -31.90
N LYS A 251 -9.20 38.27 -30.73
CA LYS A 251 -8.83 39.65 -30.39
C LYS A 251 -7.73 40.19 -31.31
N LYS A 252 -6.71 39.38 -31.61
CA LYS A 252 -5.62 39.76 -32.52
C LYS A 252 -6.13 39.94 -33.96
N PHE A 253 -7.11 39.13 -34.38
CA PHE A 253 -7.73 39.22 -35.71
C PHE A 253 -8.62 40.47 -35.88
N LYS A 254 -9.33 40.90 -34.82
CA LYS A 254 -10.07 42.19 -34.84
C LYS A 254 -9.14 43.41 -34.81
N GLY A 255 -7.97 43.31 -34.19
CA GLY A 255 -6.96 44.38 -34.21
C GLY A 255 -6.30 44.59 -35.59
N ALA A 256 -6.22 43.53 -36.41
CA ALA A 256 -5.63 43.60 -37.75
C ALA A 256 -6.55 44.25 -38.81
N LYS A 257 -7.85 44.39 -38.54
CA LYS A 257 -8.83 44.98 -39.49
C LYS A 257 -8.99 46.50 -39.38
N ILE A 258 -8.24 47.20 -38.52
CA ILE A 258 -8.33 48.67 -38.34
C ILE A 258 -7.04 49.37 -38.81
N ASN A 259 -6.27 48.75 -39.70
CA ASN A 259 -5.11 49.45 -40.30
C ASN A 259 -4.94 49.12 -41.80
N ILE A 260 -6.06 49.04 -42.53
CA ILE A 260 -6.05 49.05 -43.99
C ILE A 260 -7.26 49.86 -44.49
N SER A 261 -7.12 51.19 -44.56
CA SER A 261 -7.59 52.05 -45.66
C SER A 261 -7.44 53.52 -45.23
N THR A 262 -6.62 54.23 -46.02
CA THR A 262 -6.81 55.64 -46.37
C THR A 262 -8.20 55.83 -46.98
#